data_AF-A0A3D5CGM7-F1
#
_entry.id   AF-A0A3D5CGM7-F1
#
_cell.length_a   1.000
_cell.length_b   1.000
_cell.length_c   1.000
_cell.angle_alpha   90.00
_cell.angle_beta   90.00
_cell.angle_gamma   90.00
#
_symmetry.space_group_name_H-M   'P 1'
#
loop_
_entity.id
_entity.type
_entity.pdbx_description
1 polymer ?
#
loop_
_entity_poly.entity_id
_entity_poly.type
_entity_poly.pdbx_seq_one_letter_code
_entity_poly.pdbx_strand_id
1 'polypeptide(L)'
;DWQWMYDVNVLAVQRLTRALLPQLRQAAASDSHADLLFVTSTAAQVAYPGGGGYNAAKAAESMLVSALRLELNGEPLRVVEIAPG
;
A
#
# COMPACT_ATOMS: atom_id res chain seq x y z
N ASP A 1 -13.03 -16.92 -0.19
CA ASP A 1 -11.94 -16.29 -0.95
C ASP A 1 -11.89 -14.77 -0.82
N TRP A 2 -12.99 -14.03 -0.98
CA TRP A 2 -13.00 -12.56 -0.89
C TRP A 2 -12.43 -12.02 0.42
N GLN A 3 -12.85 -12.58 1.56
CA GLN A 3 -12.30 -12.23 2.88
C GLN A 3 -10.79 -12.39 2.91
N TRP A 4 -10.29 -13.54 2.44
CA TRP A 4 -8.85 -13.82 2.39
C TRP A 4 -8.12 -12.81 1.47
N MET A 5 -8.65 -12.51 0.28
CA MET A 5 -8.09 -11.50 -0.62
C MET A 5 -8.00 -10.13 0.05
N TYR A 6 -9.03 -9.73 0.79
CA TYR A 6 -9.03 -8.46 1.52
C TYR A 6 -8.04 -8.48 2.69
N ASP A 7 -7.98 -9.58 3.43
CA ASP A 7 -7.06 -9.74 4.56
C ASP A 7 -5.60 -9.64 4.12
N VAL A 8 -5.22 -10.31 3.04
CA VAL A 8 -3.82 -10.36 2.59
C VAL A 8 -3.40 -9.14 1.76
N ASN A 9 -4.29 -8.55 0.96
CA ASN A 9 -3.93 -7.40 0.12
C ASN A 9 -4.15 -6.06 0.83
N VAL A 10 -5.09 -5.96 1.77
CA VAL A 10 -5.45 -4.67 2.39
C VAL A 10 -5.05 -4.64 3.86
N LEU A 11 -5.59 -5.54 4.67
CA LEU A 11 -5.39 -5.48 6.13
C LEU A 11 -3.96 -5.83 6.53
N ALA A 12 -3.34 -6.82 5.89
CA ALA A 12 -1.94 -7.17 6.15
C ALA A 12 -1.00 -6.01 5.81
N VAL A 13 -1.22 -5.37 4.65
CA VAL A 13 -0.46 -4.19 4.21
C VAL A 13 -0.59 -3.06 5.23
N GLN A 14 -1.81 -2.70 5.61
CA GLN A 14 -2.06 -1.65 6.62
C GLN A 14 -1.37 -1.95 7.95
N ARG A 15 -1.48 -3.20 8.44
CA ARG A 15 -0.87 -3.63 9.71
C ARG A 15 0.65 -3.60 9.66
N LEU A 16 1.24 -4.08 8.56
CA LEU A 16 2.68 -4.09 8.35
C LEU A 16 3.22 -2.66 8.27
N THR A 17 2.58 -1.79 7.48
CA THR A 17 2.94 -0.37 7.41
C THR A 17 2.90 0.26 8.80
N ARG A 18 1.80 0.09 9.55
CA ARG A 18 1.69 0.62 10.92
C ARG A 18 2.81 0.13 11.84
N ALA A 19 3.17 -1.15 11.76
CA ALA A 19 4.20 -1.74 12.60
C ALA A 19 5.61 -1.24 12.24
N LEU A 20 5.89 -1.03 10.95
CA LEU A 20 7.22 -0.63 10.46
C LEU A 20 7.45 0.89 10.47
N LEU A 21 6.39 1.71 10.50
CA LEU A 21 6.50 3.17 10.45
C LEU A 21 7.51 3.76 11.46
N PRO A 22 7.53 3.36 12.75
CA PRO A 22 8.52 3.88 13.70
C PRO A 22 9.97 3.57 13.28
N GLN A 23 10.22 2.37 12.73
CA GLN A 23 11.54 1.93 12.31
C GLN A 23 11.98 2.64 11.03
N LEU A 24 11.06 2.87 10.10
CA LEU A 24 11.32 3.65 8.89
C LEU A 24 11.69 5.09 9.22
N ARG A 25 11.01 5.72 10.19
CA ARG A 25 11.38 7.07 10.68
C ARG A 25 12.77 7.10 11.30
N GLN A 26 13.13 6.07 12.06
CA GLN A 26 14.47 5.95 12.65
C GLN A 26 15.54 5.80 11.56
N ALA A 27 15.30 4.95 10.54
CA ALA A 27 16.21 4.80 9.40
C ALA A 27 16.34 6.08 8.57
N ALA A 28 15.23 6.80 8.35
CA ALA A 28 15.25 8.05 7.61
C ALA A 28 16.06 9.15 8.32
N ALA A 29 16.14 9.11 9.65
CA ALA A 29 16.96 10.04 10.43
C ALA A 29 18.47 9.84 10.22
N SER A 30 18.92 8.64 9.82
CA SER A 30 20.32 8.35 9.51
C SER A 30 20.68 8.50 8.02
N ASP A 31 19.78 8.15 7.10
CA ASP A 31 20.06 8.02 5.66
C ASP A 31 19.27 8.98 4.76
N SER A 32 18.90 10.16 5.28
CA SER A 32 18.12 11.24 4.62
C SER A 32 16.64 10.93 4.34
N HIS A 33 16.29 9.68 3.99
CA HIS A 33 14.91 9.25 3.79
C HIS A 33 14.76 7.73 3.92
N ALA A 34 13.51 7.25 3.99
CA ALA A 34 13.17 5.84 3.82
C ALA A 34 11.99 5.68 2.85
N ASP A 35 11.88 4.50 2.24
CA ASP A 35 10.88 4.20 1.21
C ASP A 35 9.86 3.18 1.68
N LEU A 36 8.60 3.44 1.35
CA LEU A 36 7.51 2.48 1.41
C LEU A 36 7.07 2.19 -0.01
N LEU A 37 7.43 1.00 -0.52
CA LEU A 37 7.02 0.54 -1.84
C LEU A 37 5.87 -0.46 -1.73
N PHE A 38 4.79 -0.18 -2.44
CA PHE A 38 3.60 -1.03 -2.51
C PHE A 38 3.41 -1.57 -3.92
N VAL A 39 3.06 -2.86 -4.03
CA VAL A 39 2.78 -3.52 -5.30
C VAL A 39 1.27 -3.77 -5.40
N THR A 40 0.61 -2.88 -6.13
CA THR A 40 -0.83 -2.97 -6.39
C THR A 40 -1.05 -3.72 -7.70
N SER A 41 -1.93 -3.23 -8.58
CA SER A 41 -2.23 -3.83 -9.89
C SER A 41 -3.05 -2.86 -10.73
N THR A 42 -2.99 -2.99 -12.05
CA THR A 42 -3.96 -2.34 -12.97
C THR A 42 -5.40 -2.76 -12.66
N ALA A 43 -5.62 -3.92 -12.02
CA ALA A 43 -6.91 -4.38 -11.51
C ALA A 43 -7.54 -3.44 -10.45
N ALA A 44 -6.75 -2.56 -9.84
CA ALA A 44 -7.25 -1.49 -8.96
C ALA A 44 -7.98 -0.38 -9.75
N GLN A 45 -7.71 -0.26 -11.05
CA GLN A 45 -8.15 0.84 -11.91
C GLN A 45 -9.15 0.36 -12.97
N VAL A 46 -8.93 -0.84 -13.52
CA VAL A 46 -9.76 -1.44 -14.56
C VAL A 46 -10.15 -2.85 -14.15
N ALA A 47 -11.45 -3.06 -13.92
CA ALA A 47 -11.96 -4.36 -13.51
C ALA A 47 -12.05 -5.35 -14.68
N TYR A 48 -11.92 -6.64 -14.37
CA TYR A 48 -12.11 -7.75 -15.31
C TYR A 48 -13.10 -8.81 -14.78
N PRO A 49 -13.80 -9.54 -15.67
CA PRO A 49 -14.74 -10.60 -15.29
C PRO A 49 -14.08 -11.72 -14.48
N GLY A 50 -14.76 -12.19 -13.42
CA GLY A 50 -14.23 -13.22 -12.51
C GLY A 50 -13.25 -12.69 -11.45
N GLY A 51 -12.76 -11.46 -11.58
CA GLY A 51 -11.82 -10.83 -10.65
C GLY A 51 -12.43 -10.08 -9.47
N GLY A 52 -13.74 -10.15 -9.22
CA GLY A 52 -14.45 -9.23 -8.32
C GLY A 52 -13.79 -8.98 -6.96
N GLY A 53 -13.42 -10.04 -6.24
CA GLY A 53 -12.75 -9.93 -4.94
C GLY A 53 -11.33 -9.35 -5.03
N TYR A 54 -10.59 -9.68 -6.09
CA TYR A 54 -9.24 -9.17 -6.32
C TYR A 54 -9.26 -7.71 -6.76
N ASN A 55 -10.14 -7.33 -7.70
CA ASN A 55 -10.34 -5.95 -8.13
C ASN A 55 -10.71 -5.06 -6.93
N ALA A 56 -11.67 -5.50 -6.11
CA ALA A 56 -12.08 -4.77 -4.91
C ALA A 56 -10.93 -4.62 -3.89
N ALA A 57 -10.18 -5.69 -3.65
CA ALA A 57 -9.05 -5.66 -2.72
C ALA A 57 -7.91 -4.76 -3.23
N LYS A 58 -7.54 -4.84 -4.51
CA LYS A 58 -6.49 -4.01 -5.11
C LYS A 58 -6.89 -2.53 -5.22
N ALA A 59 -8.17 -2.24 -5.48
CA ALA A 59 -8.67 -0.87 -5.41
C ALA A 59 -8.56 -0.30 -3.98
N ALA A 60 -8.91 -1.09 -2.96
CA ALA A 60 -8.76 -0.69 -1.56
C ALA A 60 -7.28 -0.52 -1.17
N GLU A 61 -6.39 -1.41 -1.61
CA GLU A 61 -4.94 -1.28 -1.39
C GLU A 61 -4.37 -0.02 -2.05
N SER A 62 -4.72 0.26 -3.32
CA SER A 62 -4.27 1.47 -4.02
C SER A 62 -4.76 2.75 -3.34
N MET A 63 -6.00 2.76 -2.83
CA MET A 63 -6.52 3.89 -2.05
C MET A 63 -5.80 4.05 -0.70
N LEU A 64 -5.44 2.95 -0.02
CA LEU A 64 -4.62 2.98 1.19
C LEU A 64 -3.27 3.67 0.90
N VAL A 65 -2.60 3.31 -0.20
CA VAL A 65 -1.32 3.91 -0.59
C VAL A 65 -1.47 5.41 -0.90
N SER A 66 -2.57 5.78 -1.58
CA SER A 66 -2.89 7.18 -1.86
C SER A 66 -3.11 7.98 -0.57
N ALA A 67 -3.82 7.44 0.41
CA ALA A 67 -4.01 8.06 1.71
C ALA A 67 -2.68 8.21 2.47
N LEU A 68 -1.88 7.15 2.54
CA LEU A 68 -0.57 7.16 3.22
C LEU A 68 0.37 8.23 2.65
N ARG A 69 0.35 8.44 1.32
CA ARG A 69 1.15 9.50 0.70
C ARG A 69 0.78 10.90 1.20
N LEU A 70 -0.50 11.14 1.49
CA LEU A 70 -0.97 12.40 2.05
C LEU A 70 -0.68 12.49 3.55
N GLU A 71 -0.93 11.41 4.30
CA GLU A 71 -0.73 11.35 5.74
C GLU A 71 0.75 11.51 6.14
N LEU A 72 1.68 11.00 5.34
CA LEU A 72 3.12 11.08 5.59
C LEU A 72 3.78 12.30 4.93
N ASN A 73 3.00 13.21 4.35
CA ASN A 73 3.54 14.42 3.74
C ASN A 73 4.28 15.27 4.79
N GLY A 74 5.50 15.69 4.45
CA GLY A 74 6.37 16.46 5.35
C GLY A 74 7.30 15.60 6.20
N GLU A 75 7.13 14.28 6.20
CA GLU A 75 8.11 13.35 6.76
C GLU A 75 9.17 12.95 5.71
N PRO A 76 10.39 12.55 6.11
CA PRO A 76 11.40 12.00 5.20
C PRO A 76 11.07 10.56 4.75
N LEU A 77 9.78 10.29 4.48
CA LEU A 77 9.26 8.98 4.06
C LEU A 77 8.62 9.12 2.68
N ARG A 78 9.14 8.39 1.68
CA ARG A 78 8.55 8.37 0.33
C ARG A 78 7.62 7.19 0.20
N VAL A 79 6.40 7.44 -0.29
CA VAL A 79 5.41 6.41 -0.60
C VAL A 79 5.39 6.18 -2.10
N VAL A 80 5.68 4.95 -2.54
CA VAL A 80 5.78 4.54 -3.94
C VAL A 80 4.78 3.45 -4.23
N GLU A 81 4.03 3.59 -5.33
CA GLU A 81 3.12 2.57 -5.85
C GLU A 81 3.63 2.06 -7.19
N ILE A 82 3.68 0.74 -7.35
CA ILE A 82 3.85 0.08 -8.64
C ILE A 82 2.59 -0.73 -8.91
N ALA A 83 1.94 -0.47 -10.05
CA ALA A 83 0.72 -1.16 -10.48
C ALA A 83 0.99 -2.00 -11.74
N PRO A 84 1.41 -3.28 -11.61
CA PRO A 84 1.65 -4.16 -12.74
C PRO A 84 0.36 -4.57 -13.46
N GLY A 85 0.51 -4.87 -14.76
CA GLY A 85 -0.50 -5.47 -15.63
C GLY A 85 -0.69 -6.96 -15.39
#